data_AF-A0A960N2W3-F1
#
_entry.id   AF-A0A960N2W3-F1
#
_cell.length_a   1.000
_cell.length_b   1.000
_cell.length_c   1.000
_cell.angle_alpha   90.00
_cell.angle_beta   90.00
_cell.angle_gamma   90.00
#
_symmetry.space_group_name_H-M   'P 1'
#
loop_
_entity.id
_entity.type
_entity.pdbx_description
1 polymer ?
#
loop_
_entity_poly.entity_id
_entity_poly.type
_entity_poly.pdbx_seq_one_letter_code
_entity_poly.pdbx_strand_id
1 'polypeptide(L)'
;MKKLLLSAVIFGFLAAGAAQAQQVQVKVEIKKIEVSSQKTPNFQAGDVSNKNVPKPKEWLEAEVSFGLESAPRGAVVPELDFRYYVAVRGSEGAKYLTGDVKHVNLVPDRELFSVAYVSPATIGKITGEYNRVSANDILVAVEVSYQGRIVAESSSGGPDGWWRGQATEPGVLAKNKTPFALLWLDRYPDVEEGR
;
A
#
# COMPACT_ATOMS: atom_id res chain seq x y z
N MET A 1 -9.20 69.04 40.48
CA MET A 1 -9.11 67.71 41.13
C MET A 1 -10.43 67.00 40.84
N LYS A 2 -10.60 65.83 40.23
CA LYS A 2 -9.74 64.71 39.83
C LYS A 2 -10.47 63.96 38.68
N LYS A 3 -9.71 63.70 37.60
CA LYS A 3 -9.63 62.52 36.71
C LYS A 3 -10.87 61.98 35.97
N LEU A 4 -10.75 62.06 34.64
CA LEU A 4 -11.20 61.11 33.59
C LEU A 4 -11.17 59.64 34.04
N LEU A 5 -12.07 58.83 33.48
CA LEU A 5 -11.74 57.52 32.89
C LEU A 5 -12.85 57.05 31.93
N LEU A 6 -12.53 57.09 30.64
CA LEU A 6 -13.15 56.32 29.57
C LEU A 6 -12.92 54.82 29.84
N SER A 7 -13.90 53.96 29.62
CA SER A 7 -13.66 52.53 29.40
C SER A 7 -14.62 52.00 28.34
N ALA A 8 -14.13 51.98 27.11
CA ALA A 8 -14.71 51.23 26.01
C ALA A 8 -14.33 49.75 26.19
N VAL A 9 -15.33 48.89 26.38
CA VAL A 9 -15.14 47.43 26.35
C VAL A 9 -15.10 47.03 24.88
N ILE A 10 -13.90 46.77 24.36
CA ILE A 10 -13.71 46.14 23.05
C ILE A 10 -13.93 44.65 23.26
N PHE A 11 -15.07 44.13 22.81
CA PHE A 11 -15.29 42.69 22.66
C PHE A 11 -14.42 42.21 21.50
N GLY A 12 -13.24 41.67 21.81
CA GLY A 12 -12.40 40.99 20.84
C GLY A 12 -13.07 39.70 20.39
N PHE A 13 -13.55 39.66 19.14
CA PHE A 13 -13.84 38.41 18.45
C PHE A 13 -12.52 37.67 18.26
N LEU A 14 -12.25 36.68 19.12
CA LEU A 14 -11.28 35.62 18.83
C LEU A 14 -11.87 34.78 17.69
N ALA A 15 -11.54 35.15 16.45
CA ALA A 15 -11.69 34.28 15.31
C ALA A 15 -10.68 33.13 15.49
N ALA A 16 -11.10 32.06 16.16
CA ALA A 16 -10.44 30.78 16.05
C ALA A 16 -10.63 30.33 14.59
N GLY A 17 -9.62 30.63 13.77
CA GLY A 17 -9.52 30.08 12.43
C GLY A 17 -9.35 28.57 12.56
N ALA A 18 -10.46 27.84 12.58
CA ALA A 18 -10.46 26.46 12.18
C ALA A 18 -9.98 26.46 10.73
N ALA A 19 -8.73 26.07 10.50
CA ALA A 19 -8.29 25.68 9.18
C ALA A 19 -9.24 24.57 8.75
N GLN A 20 -10.24 24.89 7.94
CA GLN A 20 -11.02 23.90 7.21
C GLN A 20 -10.01 23.17 6.36
N ALA A 21 -9.54 22.02 6.83
CA ALA A 21 -8.83 21.06 6.00
C ALA A 21 -9.74 20.83 4.80
N GLN A 22 -9.36 21.38 3.65
CA GLN A 22 -10.13 21.27 2.43
C GLN A 22 -10.28 19.78 2.15
N GLN A 23 -11.51 19.28 2.28
CA GLN A 23 -11.79 17.87 2.11
C GLN A 23 -11.55 17.50 0.66
N VAL A 24 -10.36 16.95 0.37
CA VAL A 24 -10.04 16.39 -0.93
C VAL A 24 -10.96 15.19 -1.12
N GLN A 25 -11.82 15.25 -2.13
CA GLN A 25 -12.60 14.08 -2.55
C GLN A 25 -11.73 13.26 -3.49
N VAL A 26 -11.83 11.95 -3.40
CA VAL A 26 -10.96 11.03 -4.13
C VAL A 26 -11.81 10.00 -4.85
N LYS A 27 -11.45 9.72 -6.10
CA LYS A 27 -11.96 8.58 -6.86
C LYS A 27 -10.77 7.76 -7.34
N VAL A 28 -10.81 6.46 -7.03
CA VAL A 28 -9.78 5.49 -7.40
C VAL A 28 -10.38 4.52 -8.39
N GLU A 29 -9.65 4.23 -9.46
CA GLU A 29 -9.99 3.19 -10.42
C GLU A 29 -8.86 2.16 -10.47
N ILE A 30 -9.10 0.94 -10.01
CA ILE A 30 -8.13 -0.15 -10.15
C ILE A 30 -8.19 -0.65 -11.59
N LYS A 31 -7.07 -0.54 -12.31
CA LYS A 31 -6.98 -0.89 -13.73
C LYS A 31 -6.55 -2.33 -13.93
N LYS A 32 -5.50 -2.76 -13.22
CA LYS A 32 -4.94 -4.11 -13.36
C LYS A 32 -4.32 -4.57 -12.04
N ILE A 33 -4.46 -5.86 -11.76
CA ILE A 33 -3.70 -6.56 -10.73
C ILE A 33 -2.83 -7.59 -11.44
N GLU A 34 -1.51 -7.42 -11.35
CA GLU A 34 -0.52 -8.32 -11.91
C GLU A 34 0.13 -9.13 -10.81
N VAL A 35 0.14 -10.44 -11.00
CA VAL A 35 0.71 -11.41 -10.05
C VAL A 35 1.89 -12.08 -10.72
N SER A 36 3.08 -11.91 -10.16
CA SER A 36 4.33 -12.39 -10.76
C SER A 36 5.25 -13.02 -9.72
N SER A 37 6.29 -13.71 -10.19
CA SER A 37 7.37 -14.22 -9.35
C SER A 37 8.62 -13.36 -9.58
N GLN A 38 9.23 -12.89 -8.50
CA GLN A 38 10.44 -12.06 -8.53
C GLN A 38 11.57 -12.71 -7.77
N LYS A 39 12.74 -12.84 -8.40
CA LYS A 39 13.93 -13.33 -7.70
C LYS A 39 14.46 -12.26 -6.75
N THR A 40 15.01 -12.72 -5.63
CA THR A 40 15.75 -11.86 -4.71
C THR A 40 16.83 -11.10 -5.50
N PRO A 41 16.85 -9.75 -5.46
CA PRO A 41 17.82 -8.97 -6.21
C PRO A 41 19.24 -9.20 -5.72
N ASN A 42 20.20 -9.09 -6.64
CA ASN A 42 21.62 -9.19 -6.33
C ASN A 42 22.24 -7.79 -6.39
N PHE A 43 22.65 -7.26 -5.24
CA PHE A 43 23.31 -5.97 -5.14
C PHE A 43 24.83 -6.14 -5.07
N GLN A 44 25.55 -5.31 -5.81
CA GLN A 44 27.00 -5.17 -5.68
C GLN A 44 27.29 -3.87 -4.93
N ALA A 45 28.13 -3.96 -3.90
CA ALA A 45 28.61 -2.81 -3.14
C ALA A 45 30.14 -2.85 -3.06
N GLY A 46 30.78 -1.68 -3.19
CA GLY A 46 32.23 -1.53 -3.03
C GLY A 46 32.68 -1.77 -1.59
N ASP A 47 33.96 -2.11 -1.41
CA ASP A 47 34.64 -2.21 -0.12
C ASP A 47 34.01 -3.17 0.91
N VAL A 48 33.15 -4.09 0.47
CA VAL A 48 32.56 -5.16 1.28
C VAL A 48 32.80 -6.53 0.65
N SER A 49 32.87 -7.58 1.48
CA SER A 49 33.00 -8.94 0.98
C SER A 49 31.78 -9.33 0.12
N ASN A 50 32.01 -9.83 -1.09
CA ASN A 50 30.93 -10.35 -1.92
C ASN A 50 30.26 -11.55 -1.22
N LYS A 51 28.95 -11.44 -0.96
CA LYS A 51 28.12 -12.53 -0.44
C LYS A 51 27.30 -13.12 -1.58
N ASN A 52 27.88 -14.09 -2.27
CA ASN A 52 27.17 -14.80 -3.34
C ASN A 52 25.96 -15.56 -2.78
N VAL A 53 24.81 -15.43 -3.44
CA VAL A 53 23.59 -16.20 -3.18
C VAL A 53 23.33 -17.08 -4.41
N PRO A 54 23.84 -18.33 -4.44
CA PRO A 54 23.84 -19.16 -5.65
C PRO A 54 22.45 -19.53 -6.17
N LYS A 55 21.44 -19.52 -5.29
CA LYS A 55 20.04 -19.83 -5.60
C LYS A 55 19.14 -18.76 -4.97
N PRO A 56 18.99 -17.59 -5.61
CA PRO A 56 18.07 -16.56 -5.15
C PRO A 56 16.66 -17.13 -5.10
N LYS A 57 16.00 -16.99 -3.95
CA LYS A 57 14.62 -17.44 -3.78
C LYS A 57 13.67 -16.50 -4.51
N GLU A 58 12.54 -17.06 -4.91
CA GLU A 58 11.44 -16.36 -5.58
C GLU A 58 10.43 -15.83 -4.56
N TRP A 59 10.08 -14.56 -4.72
CA TRP A 59 9.04 -13.86 -3.99
C TRP A 59 7.81 -13.77 -4.86
N LEU A 60 6.63 -13.84 -4.25
CA LEU A 60 5.42 -13.40 -4.94
C LEU A 60 5.42 -11.88 -4.98
N GLU A 61 5.15 -11.31 -6.14
CA GLU A 61 4.89 -9.88 -6.35
C GLU A 61 3.43 -9.70 -6.79
N ALA A 62 2.75 -8.77 -6.14
CA ALA A 62 1.40 -8.33 -6.47
C ALA A 62 1.44 -6.83 -6.77
N GLU A 63 1.45 -6.46 -8.05
CA GLU A 63 1.44 -5.08 -8.50
C GLU A 63 0.02 -4.67 -8.92
N VAL A 64 -0.44 -3.53 -8.44
CA VAL A 64 -1.74 -2.93 -8.77
C VAL A 64 -1.48 -1.64 -9.51
N SER A 65 -1.95 -1.54 -10.76
CA SER A 65 -2.00 -0.26 -11.47
C SER A 65 -3.37 0.38 -11.29
N PHE A 66 -3.39 1.69 -11.04
CA PHE A 66 -4.61 2.42 -10.74
C PHE A 66 -4.60 3.86 -11.28
N GLY A 67 -5.79 4.37 -11.57
CA GLY A 67 -6.05 5.79 -11.82
C GLY A 67 -6.49 6.49 -10.53
N LEU A 68 -6.09 7.75 -10.40
CA LEU A 68 -6.43 8.61 -9.27
C LEU A 68 -6.97 9.95 -9.79
N GLU A 69 -8.21 10.26 -9.42
CA GLU A 69 -8.84 11.57 -9.61
C GLU A 69 -9.10 12.20 -8.24
N SER A 70 -8.96 13.53 -8.15
CA SER A 70 -9.27 14.26 -6.91
C SER A 70 -10.07 15.54 -7.18
N ALA A 71 -10.78 16.01 -6.16
CA ALA A 71 -11.45 17.31 -6.15
C ALA A 71 -10.94 18.17 -4.98
N PRO A 72 -10.47 19.41 -5.22
CA PRO A 72 -10.29 20.06 -6.52
C PRO A 72 -9.37 19.28 -7.46
N ARG A 73 -9.56 19.44 -8.78
CA ARG A 73 -8.80 18.70 -9.77
C ARG A 73 -7.29 18.86 -9.55
N GLY A 74 -6.58 17.74 -9.51
CA GLY A 74 -5.13 17.70 -9.35
C GLY A 74 -4.64 17.97 -7.92
N ALA A 75 -5.54 18.11 -6.94
CA ALA A 75 -5.15 18.22 -5.55
C ALA A 75 -4.41 16.96 -5.09
N VAL A 76 -3.26 17.14 -4.45
CA VAL A 76 -2.48 16.04 -3.86
C VAL A 76 -3.36 15.30 -2.86
N VAL A 77 -3.45 13.99 -3.01
CA VAL A 77 -4.15 13.11 -2.08
C VAL A 77 -3.17 12.77 -0.96
N PRO A 78 -3.48 13.12 0.31
CA PRO A 78 -2.52 12.98 1.39
C PRO A 78 -2.07 11.54 1.62
N GLU A 79 -3.01 10.61 1.57
CA GLU A 79 -2.77 9.18 1.80
C GLU A 79 -3.78 8.31 1.07
N LEU A 80 -3.39 7.06 0.77
CA LEU A 80 -4.28 5.96 0.41
C LEU A 80 -3.75 4.68 1.06
N ASP A 81 -4.65 3.93 1.69
CA ASP A 81 -4.33 2.65 2.31
C ASP A 81 -4.74 1.50 1.40
N PHE A 82 -3.77 0.71 0.95
CA PHE A 82 -4.00 -0.48 0.14
C PHE A 82 -3.90 -1.70 1.06
N ARG A 83 -5.01 -2.37 1.31
CA ARG A 83 -5.02 -3.66 2.00
C ARG A 83 -5.04 -4.78 0.98
N TYR A 84 -3.98 -5.57 0.99
CA TYR A 84 -3.82 -6.73 0.11
C TYR A 84 -4.35 -7.98 0.79
N TYR A 85 -5.03 -8.82 0.00
CA TYR A 85 -5.46 -10.16 0.36
C TYR A 85 -4.86 -11.14 -0.64
N VAL A 86 -4.10 -12.12 -0.17
CA VAL A 86 -3.47 -13.13 -1.02
C VAL A 86 -3.95 -14.50 -0.60
N ALA A 87 -4.71 -15.18 -1.47
CA ALA A 87 -5.03 -16.58 -1.30
C ALA A 87 -3.91 -17.44 -1.89
N VAL A 88 -3.34 -18.32 -1.06
CA VAL A 88 -2.31 -19.28 -1.46
C VAL A 88 -2.89 -20.67 -1.34
N ARG A 89 -2.99 -21.40 -2.45
CA ARG A 89 -3.42 -22.81 -2.42
C ARG A 89 -2.33 -23.67 -1.77
N GLY A 90 -2.65 -24.26 -0.62
CA GLY A 90 -1.81 -25.24 0.08
C GLY A 90 -2.38 -26.65 0.01
N SER A 91 -1.68 -27.62 0.60
CA SER A 91 -2.10 -29.02 0.70
C SER A 91 -3.35 -29.23 1.57
N GLU A 92 -3.56 -28.37 2.57
CA GLU A 92 -4.71 -28.39 3.49
C GLU A 92 -5.83 -27.43 3.07
N GLY A 93 -5.78 -26.90 1.84
CA GLY A 93 -6.68 -25.86 1.35
C GLY A 93 -6.02 -24.49 1.24
N ALA A 94 -6.79 -23.48 0.84
CA ALA A 94 -6.29 -22.13 0.68
C ALA A 94 -6.02 -21.47 2.05
N LYS A 95 -4.88 -20.79 2.16
CA LYS A 95 -4.58 -19.86 3.27
C LYS A 95 -4.64 -18.43 2.76
N TYR A 96 -5.11 -17.52 3.60
CA TYR A 96 -5.34 -16.13 3.24
C TYR A 96 -4.38 -15.22 4.00
N LEU A 97 -3.49 -14.57 3.28
CA LEU A 97 -2.52 -13.62 3.83
C LEU A 97 -3.01 -12.19 3.65
N THR A 98 -2.71 -11.34 4.61
CA THR A 98 -2.96 -9.90 4.50
C THR A 98 -1.76 -9.06 4.88
N GLY A 99 -1.82 -7.80 4.45
CA GLY A 99 -0.85 -6.76 4.77
C GLY A 99 -1.20 -5.48 4.04
N ASP A 100 -0.72 -4.36 4.58
CA ASP A 100 -1.14 -3.04 4.15
C ASP A 100 0.06 -2.29 3.53
N VAL A 101 -0.22 -1.53 2.47
CA VAL A 101 0.70 -0.58 1.84
C VAL A 101 0.04 0.79 1.92
N LYS A 102 0.59 1.65 2.78
CA LYS A 102 0.08 3.01 2.94
C LYS A 102 0.90 3.98 2.09
N HIS A 103 0.31 4.46 1.02
CA HIS A 103 0.92 5.47 0.17
C HIS A 103 0.62 6.88 0.67
N VAL A 104 1.56 7.80 0.50
CA VAL A 104 1.42 9.21 0.87
C VAL A 104 1.77 10.14 -0.29
N ASN A 105 1.32 11.39 -0.21
CA ASN A 105 1.64 12.45 -1.18
C ASN A 105 1.31 12.07 -2.64
N LEU A 106 0.16 11.43 -2.87
CA LEU A 106 -0.17 10.93 -4.20
C LEU A 106 -0.59 12.07 -5.11
N VAL A 107 0.12 12.20 -6.23
CA VAL A 107 -0.19 13.17 -7.29
C VAL A 107 -1.15 12.51 -8.30
N PRO A 108 -2.38 13.04 -8.48
CA PRO A 108 -3.38 12.54 -9.44
C PRO A 108 -2.99 12.73 -10.91
N ASP A 109 -3.91 12.41 -11.83
CA ASP A 109 -3.82 12.65 -13.28
C ASP A 109 -2.67 11.87 -13.98
N ARG A 110 -2.20 10.77 -13.38
CA ARG A 110 -1.30 9.79 -13.99
C ARG A 110 -1.66 8.38 -13.55
N GLU A 111 -1.14 7.37 -14.25
CA GLU A 111 -1.19 6.00 -13.75
C GLU A 111 -0.21 5.85 -12.60
N LEU A 112 -0.70 5.29 -11.50
CA LEU A 112 0.06 5.02 -10.29
C LEU A 112 0.11 3.51 -10.05
N PHE A 113 1.10 3.09 -9.27
CA PHE A 113 1.34 1.68 -8.97
C PHE A 113 1.48 1.49 -7.47
N SER A 114 0.85 0.45 -6.94
CA SER A 114 1.10 -0.07 -5.59
C SER A 114 1.62 -1.49 -5.71
N VAL A 115 2.61 -1.86 -4.90
CA VAL A 115 3.18 -3.20 -4.94
C VAL A 115 3.34 -3.78 -3.55
N ALA A 116 2.98 -5.05 -3.43
CA ALA A 116 3.18 -5.83 -2.23
C ALA A 116 3.79 -7.19 -2.56
N TYR A 117 4.44 -7.79 -1.56
CA TYR A 117 5.19 -9.03 -1.73
C TYR A 117 4.83 -10.05 -0.66
N VAL A 118 4.99 -11.33 -0.99
CA VAL A 118 4.98 -12.42 0.01
C VAL A 118 6.31 -13.16 -0.04
N SER A 119 6.88 -13.41 1.14
CA SER A 119 8.19 -14.05 1.25
C SER A 119 8.15 -15.52 0.81
N PRO A 120 9.24 -16.05 0.22
CA PRO A 120 9.33 -17.46 -0.11
C PRO A 120 9.16 -18.39 1.10
N ALA A 121 9.55 -17.93 2.31
CA ALA A 121 9.37 -18.70 3.53
C ALA A 121 7.89 -18.81 3.92
N THR A 122 7.12 -17.72 3.78
CA THR A 122 5.68 -17.70 4.03
C THR A 122 4.95 -18.62 3.06
N ILE A 123 5.28 -18.53 1.76
CA ILE A 123 4.69 -19.39 0.73
C ILE A 123 5.04 -20.85 0.99
N GLY A 124 6.31 -21.16 1.24
CA GLY A 124 6.75 -22.52 1.49
C GLY A 124 6.15 -23.17 2.74
N LYS A 125 5.81 -22.38 3.76
CA LYS A 125 5.06 -22.89 4.92
C LYS A 125 3.66 -23.39 4.55
N ILE A 126 3.03 -22.79 3.54
CA ILE A 126 1.67 -23.11 3.08
C ILE A 126 1.69 -24.23 2.02
N THR A 127 2.62 -24.14 1.08
CA THR A 127 2.66 -25.00 -0.11
C THR A 127 3.60 -26.20 0.03
N GLY A 128 4.58 -26.12 0.93
CA GLY A 128 5.71 -27.05 0.99
C GLY A 128 6.86 -26.74 0.03
N GLU A 129 6.72 -25.75 -0.87
CA GLU A 129 7.74 -25.34 -1.84
C GLU A 129 8.36 -23.98 -1.46
N TYR A 130 9.67 -23.97 -1.20
CA TYR A 130 10.40 -22.81 -0.64
C TYR A 130 11.24 -22.04 -1.66
N ASN A 131 11.39 -22.56 -2.88
CA ASN A 131 12.30 -22.01 -3.88
C ASN A 131 11.58 -21.37 -5.07
N ARG A 132 10.31 -21.69 -5.27
CA ARG A 132 9.52 -21.25 -6.42
C ARG A 132 8.14 -20.79 -6.01
N VAL A 133 7.59 -19.86 -6.78
CA VAL A 133 6.22 -19.38 -6.62
C VAL A 133 5.45 -19.64 -7.90
N SER A 134 4.41 -20.46 -7.82
CA SER A 134 3.46 -20.68 -8.92
C SER A 134 2.38 -19.60 -8.86
N ALA A 135 2.44 -18.59 -9.75
CA ALA A 135 1.43 -17.53 -9.80
C ALA A 135 0.01 -18.06 -10.07
N ASN A 136 -0.12 -19.23 -10.73
CA ASN A 136 -1.40 -19.87 -11.01
C ASN A 136 -2.13 -20.40 -9.76
N ASP A 137 -1.40 -20.58 -8.65
CA ASP A 137 -1.95 -21.05 -7.37
C ASP A 137 -2.25 -19.89 -6.42
N ILE A 138 -2.15 -18.66 -6.93
CA ILE A 138 -2.32 -17.42 -6.19
C ILE A 138 -3.50 -16.64 -6.75
N LEU A 139 -4.37 -16.18 -5.85
CA LEU A 139 -5.31 -15.10 -6.16
C LEU A 139 -4.98 -13.91 -5.28
N VAL A 140 -5.06 -12.71 -5.85
CA VAL A 140 -4.85 -11.46 -5.14
C VAL A 140 -6.10 -10.62 -5.22
N ALA A 141 -6.51 -10.04 -4.10
CA ALA A 141 -7.47 -8.97 -4.04
C ALA A 141 -6.89 -7.77 -3.30
N VAL A 142 -7.42 -6.60 -3.58
CA VAL A 142 -7.00 -5.35 -2.94
C VAL A 142 -8.24 -4.53 -2.60
N GLU A 143 -8.23 -3.96 -1.41
CA GLU A 143 -9.15 -2.92 -0.98
C GLU A 143 -8.35 -1.64 -0.80
N VAL A 144 -8.77 -0.58 -1.47
CA VAL A 144 -8.17 0.76 -1.34
C VAL A 144 -9.10 1.59 -0.49
N SER A 145 -8.57 2.15 0.60
CA SER A 145 -9.33 3.02 1.48
C SER A 145 -8.72 4.42 1.60
N TYR A 146 -9.59 5.39 1.78
CA TYR A 146 -9.27 6.79 2.02
C TYR A 146 -10.07 7.26 3.23
N GLN A 147 -9.39 7.80 4.24
CA GLN A 147 -10.02 8.23 5.50
C GLN A 147 -10.87 7.11 6.14
N GLY A 148 -10.37 5.88 6.11
CA GLY A 148 -11.03 4.70 6.67
C GLY A 148 -12.24 4.19 5.90
N ARG A 149 -12.55 4.72 4.71
CA ARG A 149 -13.63 4.24 3.83
C ARG A 149 -13.05 3.57 2.59
N ILE A 150 -13.54 2.38 2.25
CA ILE A 150 -13.18 1.72 0.98
C ILE A 150 -13.70 2.57 -0.18
N VAL A 151 -12.80 2.97 -1.06
CA VAL A 151 -13.07 3.79 -2.26
C VAL A 151 -12.90 3.01 -3.56
N ALA A 152 -12.18 1.89 -3.53
CA ALA A 152 -12.08 0.95 -4.64
C ALA A 152 -11.71 -0.45 -4.12
N GLU A 153 -12.08 -1.48 -4.87
CA GLU A 153 -11.69 -2.86 -4.62
C GLU A 153 -11.64 -3.64 -5.93
N SER A 154 -10.78 -4.65 -6.01
CA SER A 154 -10.70 -5.53 -7.18
C SER A 154 -9.94 -6.81 -6.83
N SER A 155 -10.01 -7.80 -7.71
CA SER A 155 -9.21 -9.03 -7.60
C SER A 155 -8.67 -9.48 -8.95
N SER A 156 -7.55 -10.21 -8.93
CA SER A 156 -6.91 -10.79 -10.11
C SER A 156 -7.72 -11.94 -10.72
N GLY A 157 -8.76 -12.42 -10.02
CA GLY A 157 -9.64 -13.50 -10.42
C GLY A 157 -10.36 -14.14 -9.25
N GLY A 158 -11.07 -15.23 -9.52
CA GLY A 158 -11.94 -15.90 -8.54
C GLY A 158 -13.34 -15.27 -8.48
N PRO A 159 -14.25 -15.81 -7.64
CA PRO A 159 -15.58 -15.23 -7.44
C PRO A 159 -15.49 -13.83 -6.82
N ASP A 160 -16.37 -12.92 -7.22
CA ASP A 160 -16.42 -11.56 -6.68
C ASP A 160 -16.46 -11.58 -5.14
N GLY A 161 -15.55 -10.82 -4.52
CA GLY A 161 -15.48 -10.70 -3.06
C GLY A 161 -14.99 -11.95 -2.33
N TRP A 162 -14.33 -12.91 -3.00
CA TRP A 162 -13.87 -14.17 -2.37
C TRP A 162 -13.04 -13.98 -1.09
N TRP A 163 -12.36 -12.84 -0.96
CA TRP A 163 -11.50 -12.52 0.18
C TRP A 163 -12.29 -12.05 1.42
N ARG A 164 -13.55 -11.64 1.25
CA ARG A 164 -14.37 -11.11 2.33
C ARG A 164 -14.76 -12.19 3.32
N GLY A 165 -14.62 -11.90 4.61
CA GLY A 165 -14.98 -12.82 5.70
C GLY A 165 -14.04 -14.00 5.89
N GLN A 166 -12.94 -14.08 5.14
CA GLN A 166 -11.93 -15.13 5.32
C GLN A 166 -11.14 -14.90 6.62
N ALA A 167 -10.77 -15.99 7.29
CA ALA A 167 -9.78 -15.92 8.35
C ALA A 167 -8.42 -15.63 7.74
N THR A 168 -7.81 -14.50 8.10
CA THR A 168 -6.56 -14.03 7.51
C THR A 168 -5.42 -14.05 8.52
N GLU A 169 -4.20 -14.25 8.03
CA GLU A 169 -2.98 -14.11 8.80
C GLU A 169 -2.05 -13.04 8.17
N PRO A 170 -1.19 -12.37 8.96
CA PRO A 170 -0.20 -11.46 8.39
C PRO A 170 0.80 -12.23 7.51
N GLY A 171 1.12 -11.67 6.34
CA GLY A 171 2.09 -12.30 5.45
C GLY A 171 2.43 -11.52 4.18
N VAL A 172 1.68 -10.45 3.91
CA VAL A 172 1.95 -9.54 2.79
C VAL A 172 2.78 -8.36 3.29
N LEU A 173 3.80 -8.00 2.53
CA LEU A 173 4.82 -7.02 2.89
C LEU A 173 4.85 -5.89 1.86
N ALA A 174 4.83 -4.64 2.34
CA ALA A 174 5.12 -3.48 1.52
C ALA A 174 6.57 -3.51 1.01
N LYS A 175 6.83 -2.91 -0.16
CA LYS A 175 8.15 -2.89 -0.81
C LYS A 175 9.31 -2.45 0.08
N ASN A 176 9.10 -1.47 0.96
CA ASN A 176 10.12 -0.97 1.89
C ASN A 176 10.53 -2.01 2.95
N LYS A 177 9.75 -3.09 3.14
CA LYS A 177 10.02 -4.20 4.07
C LYS A 177 10.61 -5.43 3.37
N THR A 178 11.07 -5.31 2.13
CA THR A 178 11.55 -6.42 1.32
C THR A 178 12.93 -6.12 0.71
N PRO A 179 13.62 -7.12 0.15
CA PRO A 179 14.87 -6.89 -0.60
C PRO A 179 14.72 -5.95 -1.80
N PHE A 180 13.51 -5.65 -2.24
CA PHE A 180 13.22 -4.77 -3.38
C PHE A 180 13.12 -3.28 -2.97
N ALA A 181 13.33 -2.94 -1.69
CA ALA A 181 13.17 -1.60 -1.15
C ALA A 181 13.86 -0.50 -1.98
N LEU A 182 15.07 -0.78 -2.47
CA LEU A 182 15.89 0.18 -3.22
C LEU A 182 15.67 0.20 -4.73
N LEU A 183 14.81 -0.67 -5.27
CA LEU A 183 14.55 -0.74 -6.72
C LEU A 183 13.41 0.20 -7.11
N TRP A 184 13.41 0.68 -8.36
CA TRP A 184 12.27 1.41 -8.96
C TRP A 184 11.70 2.55 -8.08
N LEU A 185 12.56 3.35 -7.47
CA LEU A 185 12.16 4.37 -6.49
C LEU A 185 11.10 5.33 -7.01
N ASP A 186 11.17 5.71 -8.30
CA ASP A 186 10.22 6.65 -8.91
C ASP A 186 8.95 6.00 -9.48
N ARG A 187 8.85 4.66 -9.47
CA ARG A 187 7.69 3.92 -10.02
C ARG A 187 6.50 3.94 -9.07
N TYR A 188 6.76 3.84 -7.77
CA TYR A 188 5.75 3.71 -6.74
C TYR A 188 5.67 5.01 -5.92
N PRO A 189 4.48 5.47 -5.51
CA PRO A 189 4.36 6.58 -4.57
C PRO A 189 5.07 6.25 -3.25
N ASP A 190 5.47 7.30 -2.54
CA ASP A 190 6.07 7.19 -1.21
C ASP A 190 5.19 6.34 -0.28
N VAL A 191 5.84 5.55 0.57
CA VAL A 191 5.18 4.68 1.54
C VAL A 191 5.44 5.24 2.94
N GLU A 192 4.40 5.37 3.76
CA GLU A 192 4.57 5.77 5.16
C GLU A 192 5.39 4.71 5.90
N GLU A 193 6.54 5.11 6.46
CA GLU A 193 7.30 4.26 7.37
C GLU A 193 6.56 4.20 8.71
N GLY A 194 6.25 3.00 9.19
CA GLY A 194 5.72 2.82 10.54
C GLY A 194 6.74 3.35 11.55
N ARG A 195 6.36 4.42 12.26
CA ARG A 195 7.14 4.99 13.37
C ARG A 195 7.27 4.01 14.53
#